data_AF-A0A2A3L6D5-F1
#
_entry.id   AF-A0A2A3L6D5-F1
#
_cell.length_a   1.000
_cell.length_b   1.000
_cell.length_c   1.000
_cell.angle_alpha   90.00
_cell.angle_beta   90.00
_cell.angle_gamma   90.00
#
_symmetry.space_group_name_H-M   'P 1'
#
loop_
_entity.id
_entity.type
_entity.pdbx_description
1 polymer ?
#
loop_
_entity_poly.entity_id
_entity_poly.type
_entity_poly.pdbx_seq_one_letter_code
_entity_poly.pdbx_strand_id
1 'polypeptide(L)'
;MPRWLMMRSARRRPPRGTRADRERRMRPHAASGRDLIDQLPPEQVAPDGTVEPIDAAFGAIVATIGARLRCEMRTLSADTCRRDARWRVDLHGCEQVNMCGQHKSAWVREMRAQEGNPRCAHCGHEFDSLDDAVRITAI
;
A
#
# COMPACT_ATOMS: atom_id res chain seq x y z
N MET A 1 -5.01 11.47 -8.82
CA MET A 1 -4.63 12.52 -7.87
C MET A 1 -4.71 11.87 -6.50
N PRO A 2 -3.70 12.02 -5.61
CA PRO A 2 -3.86 11.61 -4.22
C PRO A 2 -5.12 12.29 -3.66
N ARG A 3 -5.88 11.60 -2.82
CA ARG A 3 -7.28 11.95 -2.47
C ARG A 3 -7.45 13.29 -1.73
N TRP A 4 -6.36 14.03 -1.51
CA TRP A 4 -6.31 15.31 -0.81
C TRP A 4 -6.84 16.48 -1.66
N LEU A 5 -6.95 16.32 -2.99
CA LEU A 5 -7.46 17.39 -3.86
C LEU A 5 -8.99 17.46 -3.99
N MET A 6 -9.78 16.68 -3.24
CA MET A 6 -11.25 16.73 -3.33
C MET A 6 -11.92 16.71 -1.96
N MET A 7 -12.45 17.87 -1.55
CA MET A 7 -13.52 17.97 -0.56
C MET A 7 -14.83 17.39 -1.12
N ARG A 8 -15.46 16.43 -0.41
CA ARG A 8 -16.91 16.39 -0.07
C ARG A 8 -17.35 15.07 0.60
N SER A 9 -17.95 15.24 1.77
CA SER A 9 -19.05 14.49 2.43
C SER A 9 -18.98 12.97 2.64
N ALA A 10 -18.88 12.61 3.93
CA ALA A 10 -18.95 11.28 4.52
C ALA A 10 -20.33 10.60 4.40
N ARG A 11 -20.33 9.24 4.42
CA ARG A 11 -21.39 8.43 5.06
C ARG A 11 -20.95 6.98 5.38
N ARG A 12 -20.91 6.71 6.70
CA ARG A 12 -21.22 5.51 7.50
C ARG A 12 -20.39 4.22 7.39
N ARG A 13 -20.04 3.72 8.58
CA ARG A 13 -19.27 2.50 8.91
C ARG A 13 -20.23 1.39 9.39
N PRO A 14 -20.01 0.10 9.09
CA PRO A 14 -20.81 -0.99 9.66
C PRO A 14 -20.27 -1.46 11.03
N PRO A 15 -21.09 -2.18 11.83
CA PRO A 15 -20.76 -2.54 13.22
C PRO A 15 -19.80 -3.74 13.33
N ARG A 16 -19.08 -3.79 14.46
CA ARG A 16 -18.09 -4.82 14.83
C ARG A 16 -18.75 -6.08 15.40
N GLY A 17 -18.33 -7.25 14.93
CA GLY A 17 -18.61 -8.55 15.56
C GLY A 17 -17.88 -8.73 16.90
N THR A 18 -18.40 -9.62 17.74
CA THR A 18 -18.03 -9.79 19.15
C THR A 18 -16.81 -10.70 19.36
N ARG A 19 -16.20 -10.54 20.53
CA ARG A 19 -14.92 -11.14 20.98
C ARG A 19 -14.94 -12.67 21.15
N ALA A 20 -16.11 -13.33 21.11
CA ALA A 20 -16.27 -14.75 21.42
C ALA A 20 -15.93 -15.71 20.26
N ASP A 21 -15.81 -15.20 19.03
CA ASP A 21 -15.41 -16.00 17.85
C ASP A 21 -13.89 -16.27 17.78
N ARG A 22 -13.10 -15.62 18.65
CA ARG A 22 -11.64 -15.51 18.50
C ARG A 22 -10.83 -16.63 19.16
N GLU A 23 -11.43 -17.44 20.03
CA GLU A 23 -10.67 -18.32 20.95
C GLU A 23 -10.74 -19.82 20.61
N ARG A 24 -11.53 -20.26 19.63
CA ARG A 24 -11.63 -21.70 19.24
C ARG A 24 -10.58 -22.14 18.19
N ARG A 25 -9.65 -21.26 17.79
CA ARG A 25 -8.75 -21.46 16.63
C ARG A 25 -7.25 -21.45 16.99
N MET A 26 -6.88 -21.84 18.21
CA MET A 26 -5.47 -21.90 18.67
C MET A 26 -5.10 -23.28 19.23
N ARG A 27 -4.96 -24.28 18.36
CA ARG A 27 -3.98 -25.35 18.57
C ARG A 27 -3.20 -25.51 17.26
N PRO A 28 -1.90 -25.18 17.21
CA PRO A 28 -1.11 -25.42 16.01
C PRO A 28 -0.76 -26.90 15.98
N HIS A 29 -1.42 -27.66 15.10
CA HIS A 29 -0.79 -28.87 14.58
C HIS A 29 0.25 -28.37 13.56
N ALA A 30 1.54 -28.59 13.84
CA ALA A 30 2.58 -28.25 12.88
C ALA A 30 2.38 -29.14 11.64
N ALA A 31 1.76 -28.58 10.61
CA ALA A 31 1.68 -29.20 9.29
C ALA A 31 3.12 -29.30 8.76
N SER A 32 3.56 -30.52 8.47
CA SER A 32 4.84 -30.73 7.81
C SER A 32 4.71 -30.28 6.35
N GLY A 33 5.83 -30.00 5.67
CA GLY A 33 5.81 -29.53 4.27
C GLY A 33 5.12 -30.45 3.26
N ARG A 34 4.76 -31.69 3.64
CA ARG A 34 3.95 -32.63 2.83
C ARG A 34 2.44 -32.37 2.90
N ASP A 35 1.93 -31.80 4.00
CA ASP A 35 0.49 -31.61 4.23
C ASP A 35 -0.08 -30.39 3.46
N LEU A 36 0.78 -29.59 2.83
CA LEU A 36 0.38 -28.41 2.04
C LEU A 36 0.05 -28.74 0.57
N ILE A 37 0.55 -29.86 0.04
CA ILE A 37 0.38 -30.23 -1.37
C ILE A 37 -1.09 -30.60 -1.66
N ASP A 38 -1.76 -31.25 -0.72
CA ASP A 38 -3.18 -31.64 -0.83
C ASP A 38 -4.16 -30.44 -0.72
N GLN A 39 -3.66 -29.23 -0.46
CA GLN A 39 -4.47 -28.01 -0.33
C GLN A 39 -4.31 -27.04 -1.52
N LEU A 40 -3.51 -27.39 -2.52
CA LEU A 40 -3.39 -26.58 -3.73
C LEU A 40 -4.59 -26.83 -4.66
N PRO A 41 -5.28 -25.79 -5.15
CA PRO A 41 -6.32 -25.97 -6.15
C PRO A 41 -5.74 -26.63 -7.42
N PRO A 42 -6.49 -27.51 -8.10
CA PRO A 42 -6.00 -28.33 -9.21
C PRO A 42 -5.49 -27.50 -10.41
N GLU A 43 -5.89 -26.24 -10.49
CA GLU A 43 -5.37 -25.26 -11.46
C GLU A 43 -3.87 -24.94 -11.32
N GLN A 44 -3.24 -25.34 -10.21
CA GLN A 44 -1.81 -25.15 -9.94
C GLN A 44 -0.97 -26.43 -10.12
N VAL A 45 -1.59 -27.51 -10.58
CA VAL A 45 -0.93 -28.81 -10.80
C VAL A 45 -0.97 -29.09 -12.31
N ALA A 46 0.20 -29.25 -12.92
CA ALA A 46 0.28 -29.67 -14.32
C ALA A 46 -0.35 -31.07 -14.48
N PRO A 47 -0.90 -31.42 -15.65
CA PRO A 47 -1.61 -32.69 -15.87
C PRO A 47 -0.74 -33.95 -15.66
N ASP A 48 0.57 -33.80 -15.56
CA ASP A 48 1.54 -34.86 -15.23
C ASP A 48 1.86 -34.99 -13.72
N GLY A 49 1.16 -34.23 -12.86
CA GLY A 49 1.35 -34.25 -11.41
C GLY A 49 2.54 -33.42 -10.93
N THR A 50 3.16 -32.62 -11.80
CA THR A 50 4.22 -31.70 -11.39
C THR A 50 3.63 -30.39 -10.88
N VAL A 51 4.08 -29.96 -9.70
CA VAL A 51 3.86 -28.61 -9.18
C VAL A 51 4.77 -27.69 -10.01
N GLU A 52 4.24 -26.57 -10.52
CA GLU A 52 5.09 -25.52 -11.10
C GLU A 52 6.31 -25.30 -10.20
N PRO A 53 7.55 -25.42 -10.72
CA PRO A 53 8.72 -25.41 -9.86
C PRO A 53 8.71 -24.12 -9.05
N ILE A 54 8.79 -24.25 -7.73
CA ILE A 54 8.82 -23.12 -6.78
C ILE A 54 9.85 -22.07 -7.24
N ASP A 55 10.90 -22.51 -7.92
CA ASP A 55 11.93 -21.68 -8.54
C ASP A 55 11.40 -20.70 -9.59
N ALA A 56 10.41 -21.05 -10.40
CA ALA A 56 9.79 -20.16 -11.39
C ALA A 56 8.94 -19.08 -10.71
N ALA A 57 8.11 -19.46 -9.73
CA ALA A 57 7.30 -18.53 -8.95
C ALA A 57 8.18 -17.60 -8.10
N PHE A 58 9.20 -18.15 -7.43
CA PHE A 58 10.19 -17.38 -6.69
C PHE A 58 10.98 -16.46 -7.63
N GLY A 59 11.39 -16.95 -8.79
CA GLY A 59 12.05 -16.16 -9.83
C GLY A 59 11.22 -14.97 -10.30
N ALA A 60 9.91 -15.14 -10.49
CA ALA A 60 8.98 -14.07 -10.84
C ALA A 60 8.83 -13.01 -9.73
N ILE A 61 8.82 -13.44 -8.46
CA ILE A 61 8.80 -12.55 -7.29
C ILE A 61 10.13 -11.78 -7.18
N VAL A 62 11.27 -12.46 -7.36
CA VAL A 62 12.60 -11.82 -7.34
C VAL A 62 12.75 -10.82 -8.49
N ALA A 63 12.24 -11.15 -9.68
CA ALA A 63 12.25 -10.25 -10.82
C ALA A 63 11.43 -8.96 -10.55
N THR A 64 10.37 -9.05 -9.75
CA THR A 64 9.58 -7.87 -9.34
C THR A 64 10.23 -7.07 -8.22
N ILE A 65 11.10 -7.67 -7.39
CA ILE A 65 11.87 -6.94 -6.35
C ILE A 65 12.84 -5.92 -6.97
N GLY A 66 13.35 -6.17 -8.18
CA GLY A 66 14.17 -5.21 -8.94
C GLY A 66 13.37 -4.14 -9.70
N ALA A 67 12.04 -4.27 -9.79
CA ALA A 67 11.22 -3.35 -10.53
C ALA A 67 11.09 -2.01 -9.78
N ARG A 68 11.46 -0.92 -10.45
CA ARG A 68 11.31 0.42 -9.87
C ARG A 68 9.83 0.77 -9.77
N LEU A 69 9.41 1.17 -8.57
CA LEU A 69 8.07 1.72 -8.35
C LEU A 69 7.89 2.96 -9.24
N ARG A 70 6.69 3.14 -9.78
CA ARG A 70 6.35 4.31 -10.60
C ARG A 70 5.77 5.41 -9.72
N CYS A 71 5.96 6.65 -10.15
CA CYS A 71 5.31 7.80 -9.52
C CYS A 71 3.80 7.74 -9.71
N GLU A 72 3.03 7.84 -8.63
CA GLU A 72 1.56 7.72 -8.63
C GLU A 72 0.85 9.06 -8.89
N MET A 73 1.62 10.15 -8.93
CA MET A 73 1.11 11.49 -9.21
C MET A 73 0.67 11.66 -10.66
N ARG A 74 -0.32 12.52 -10.87
CA ARG A 74 -0.76 12.93 -12.22
C ARG A 74 0.02 14.15 -12.70
N THR A 75 0.25 14.23 -14.00
CA THR A 75 0.78 15.41 -14.67
C THR A 75 -0.30 16.48 -14.80
N LEU A 76 0.10 17.67 -15.22
CA LEU A 76 -0.84 18.75 -15.57
C LEU A 76 -1.79 18.37 -16.71
N SER A 77 -1.38 17.45 -17.60
CA SER A 77 -2.25 16.86 -18.64
C SER A 77 -3.20 15.78 -18.11
N ALA A 78 -3.29 15.58 -16.78
CA ALA A 78 -4.06 14.56 -16.09
C ALA A 78 -3.63 13.09 -16.34
N ASP A 79 -2.58 12.87 -17.12
CA ASP A 79 -1.93 11.57 -17.31
C ASP A 79 -1.17 11.13 -16.06
N THR A 80 -0.93 9.83 -15.90
CA THR A 80 -0.05 9.33 -14.84
C THR A 80 1.42 9.67 -15.14
N CYS A 81 2.15 10.10 -14.11
CA CYS A 81 3.58 10.37 -14.24
C CYS A 81 4.35 9.09 -14.60
N ARG A 82 5.15 9.14 -15.66
CA ARG A 82 5.97 8.00 -16.12
C ARG A 82 7.34 7.87 -15.43
N ARG A 83 7.69 8.81 -14.54
CA ARG A 83 8.98 8.80 -13.84
C ARG A 83 9.01 7.74 -12.76
N ASP A 84 10.20 7.18 -12.51
CA ASP A 84 10.43 6.29 -11.38
C ASP A 84 10.24 7.04 -10.06
N ALA A 85 9.56 6.39 -9.12
CA ALA A 85 9.49 6.85 -7.76
C ALA A 85 10.85 6.66 -7.08
N ARG A 86 11.19 7.62 -6.23
CA ARG A 86 12.40 7.61 -5.38
C ARG A 86 12.06 7.92 -3.92
N TRP A 87 10.79 8.20 -3.66
CA TRP A 87 10.29 8.62 -2.37
C TRP A 87 8.96 7.94 -2.09
N ARG A 88 8.80 7.41 -0.89
CA ARG A 88 7.51 7.02 -0.31
C ARG A 88 7.10 8.10 0.68
N VAL A 89 5.89 8.63 0.50
CA VAL A 89 5.28 9.61 1.40
C VAL A 89 4.17 8.90 2.16
N ASP A 90 4.27 8.86 3.48
CA ASP A 90 3.33 8.24 4.40
C ASP A 90 2.63 9.34 5.21
N LEU A 91 1.33 9.49 5.01
CA LEU A 91 0.49 10.52 5.62
C LEU A 91 -0.09 9.97 6.92
N HIS A 92 0.74 9.98 7.97
CA HIS A 92 0.51 9.46 9.33
C HIS A 92 -0.18 8.07 9.38
N GLY A 93 -0.04 7.26 8.33
CA GLY A 93 -0.66 5.93 8.20
C GLY A 93 -2.04 5.89 7.53
N CYS A 94 -2.67 7.02 7.20
CA CYS A 94 -3.97 7.01 6.48
C CYS A 94 -3.81 6.75 4.97
N GLU A 95 -2.74 7.24 4.36
CA GLU A 95 -2.49 7.10 2.92
C GLU A 95 -0.99 7.06 2.67
N GLN A 96 -0.59 6.29 1.67
CA GLN A 96 0.80 6.14 1.27
C GLN A 96 0.87 6.32 -0.24
N VAL A 97 1.86 7.09 -0.71
CA VAL A 97 2.02 7.41 -2.14
C VAL A 97 3.48 7.38 -2.53
N ASN A 98 3.77 6.79 -3.70
CA ASN A 98 5.10 6.78 -4.29
C ASN A 98 5.29 8.00 -5.21
N MET A 99 6.34 8.79 -5.00
CA MET A 99 6.62 10.02 -5.74
C MET A 99 8.01 10.02 -6.37
N CYS A 100 8.11 10.59 -7.58
CA CYS A 100 9.39 11.01 -8.14
C CYS A 100 9.90 12.28 -7.46
N GLY A 101 11.19 12.59 -7.59
CA GLY A 101 11.81 13.75 -6.92
C GLY A 101 11.16 15.10 -7.29
N GLN A 102 10.72 15.25 -8.54
CA GLN A 102 10.02 16.47 -8.98
C GLN A 102 8.68 16.64 -8.25
N HIS A 103 7.83 15.62 -8.25
CA HIS A 103 6.53 15.70 -7.60
C HIS A 103 6.65 15.80 -6.08
N LYS A 104 7.60 15.10 -5.46
CA LYS A 104 7.89 15.26 -4.02
C LYS A 104 8.23 16.71 -3.69
N SER A 105 9.10 17.35 -4.48
CA SER A 105 9.53 18.72 -4.22
C SER A 105 8.40 19.72 -4.42
N ALA A 106 7.59 19.54 -5.47
CA ALA A 106 6.41 20.36 -5.71
C ALA A 106 5.38 20.23 -4.58
N TRP A 107 5.09 19.00 -4.15
CA TRP A 107 4.15 18.69 -3.08
C TRP A 107 4.59 19.27 -1.73
N VAL A 108 5.86 19.09 -1.34
CA VAL A 108 6.38 19.70 -0.09
C VAL A 108 6.26 21.22 -0.13
N ARG A 109 6.59 21.84 -1.27
CA ARG A 109 6.46 23.30 -1.43
C ARG A 109 5.01 23.77 -1.28
N GLU A 110 4.07 23.06 -1.87
CA GLU A 110 2.64 23.35 -1.76
C GLU A 110 2.15 23.20 -0.31
N MET A 111 2.47 22.08 0.34
CA MET A 111 2.06 21.83 1.73
C MET A 111 2.63 22.85 2.71
N ARG A 112 3.88 23.30 2.51
CA ARG A 112 4.50 24.35 3.34
C ARG A 112 3.94 25.74 3.07
N ALA A 113 3.30 25.96 1.93
CA ALA A 113 2.66 27.23 1.59
C ALA A 113 1.21 27.30 2.06
N GLN A 114 0.62 26.19 2.53
CA GLN A 114 -0.72 26.20 3.10
C GLN A 114 -0.74 26.95 4.43
N GLU A 115 -1.75 27.79 4.60
CA GLU A 115 -1.98 28.48 5.87
C GLU A 115 -2.75 27.59 6.85
N GLY A 116 -2.38 27.67 8.11
CA GLY A 116 -2.99 26.88 9.19
C GLY A 116 -2.37 25.50 9.38
N ASN A 117 -2.95 24.77 10.34
CA ASN A 117 -2.47 23.45 10.73
C ASN A 117 -2.81 22.40 9.67
N PRO A 118 -1.86 21.51 9.29
CA PRO A 118 -2.13 20.41 8.38
C PRO A 118 -3.25 19.51 8.90
N ARG A 119 -4.18 19.16 8.02
CA ARG A 119 -5.33 18.31 8.38
C ARG A 119 -5.50 17.16 7.41
N CYS A 120 -5.67 15.95 7.95
CA CYS A 120 -5.95 14.76 7.18
C CYS A 120 -7.30 14.82 6.46
N ALA A 121 -7.29 14.74 5.13
CA ALA A 121 -8.52 14.67 4.34
C ALA A 121 -9.31 13.36 4.55
N HIS A 122 -8.65 12.29 4.98
CA HIS A 122 -9.28 10.98 5.19
C HIS A 122 -9.93 10.83 6.57
N CYS A 123 -9.20 11.14 7.65
CA CYS A 123 -9.68 10.95 9.03
C CYS A 123 -10.03 12.27 9.75
N GLY A 124 -9.69 13.42 9.19
CA GLY A 124 -9.96 14.74 9.77
C GLY A 124 -9.01 15.16 10.88
N HIS A 125 -8.03 14.33 11.27
CA HIS A 125 -7.06 14.67 12.31
C HIS A 125 -6.21 15.87 11.90
N GLU A 126 -6.02 16.81 12.81
CA GLU A 126 -5.20 18.01 12.64
C GLU A 126 -3.89 17.84 13.39
N PHE A 127 -2.80 18.32 12.80
CA PHE A 127 -1.44 18.19 13.31
C PHE A 127 -0.83 19.56 13.56
N ASP A 128 0.06 19.66 14.54
CA ASP A 128 0.75 20.91 14.89
C ASP A 128 1.71 21.37 13.79
N SER A 129 2.27 20.42 13.02
CA SER A 129 3.16 20.72 11.90
C SER A 129 3.04 19.69 10.77
N LEU A 130 3.60 20.05 9.60
CA LEU A 130 3.66 19.12 8.47
C LEU A 130 4.53 17.91 8.82
N ASP A 131 5.64 18.12 9.54
CA ASP A 131 6.58 17.06 9.88
C ASP A 131 5.96 16.05 10.86
N ASP A 132 4.99 16.45 11.68
CA ASP A 132 4.19 15.54 12.51
C ASP A 132 3.15 14.75 11.70
N ALA A 133 2.68 15.32 10.59
CA ALA A 133 1.64 14.74 9.74
C ALA A 133 2.19 13.75 8.70
N VAL A 134 3.49 13.82 8.36
CA VAL A 134 4.07 13.05 7.26
C VAL A 134 5.44 12.45 7.59
N ARG A 135 5.65 11.23 7.10
CA ARG A 135 6.97 10.61 7.00
C ARG A 135 7.36 10.44 5.54
N ILE A 136 8.51 10.99 5.14
CA ILE A 136 9.05 10.90 3.77
C ILE A 136 10.30 10.04 3.80
N THR A 137 10.29 8.91 3.08
CA THR A 137 11.39 7.93 3.05
C THR A 137 11.90 7.77 1.63
N ALA A 138 13.22 7.74 1.43
CA ALA A 138 13.80 7.38 0.14
C ALA A 138 13.62 5.88 -0.13
N ILE A 139 13.32 5.52 -1.38
CA ILE A 139 13.05 4.13 -1.82
C ILE A 139 13.77 3.80 -3.14
#